data_AF-A0A1V8T7R5-F1
#
_entry.id   AF-A0A1V8T7R5-F1
#
_cell.length_a   1.000
_cell.length_b   1.000
_cell.length_c   1.000
_cell.angle_alpha   90.00
_cell.angle_beta   90.00
_cell.angle_gamma   90.00
#
_symmetry.space_group_name_H-M   'P 1'
#
loop_
_entity.id
_entity.type
_entity.pdbx_description
1 polymer ?
#
loop_
_entity_poly.entity_id
_entity_poly.type
_entity_poly.pdbx_seq_one_letter_code
_entity_poly.pdbx_strand_id
1 'polypeptide(L)'
;MEQHIRLAQTLPPRLLNFFARFPPAPLAALTSSIPSTTSTTSPSDPNAYPPSPLPSSKPHTHTKPSPFAAFRNPTTQNWHAPHISLRRQAGLFKLAAQHNVLSLMPSSPKHPYEKERKRIENGLRVQGTGVGKRVKGKLWERTLKGRLEGRRKAMEGMPALVREWKERGHGRGWKKWPK
;
A
#
# COMPACT_ATOMS: atom_id res chain seq x y z
N MET A 1 6.90 4.19 39.62
CA MET A 1 7.33 5.02 38.47
C MET A 1 8.71 4.60 37.95
N GLU A 2 9.71 4.42 38.82
CA GLU A 2 11.08 4.02 38.44
C GLU A 2 11.19 2.71 37.63
N GLN A 3 10.34 1.72 37.93
CA GLN A 3 10.32 0.44 37.21
C GLN A 3 10.03 0.63 35.71
N HIS A 4 9.10 1.52 35.35
CA HIS A 4 8.79 1.81 33.95
C HIS A 4 9.93 2.55 33.24
N ILE A 5 10.65 3.40 33.97
CA ILE A 5 11.83 4.10 33.44
C ILE A 5 12.94 3.09 33.15
N ARG A 6 13.21 2.16 34.08
CA ARG A 6 14.18 1.07 33.87
C ARG A 6 13.78 0.21 32.68
N LEU A 7 12.51 -0.19 32.57
CA LEU A 7 12.02 -0.93 31.41
C LEU A 7 12.21 -0.15 30.10
N ALA A 8 11.87 1.14 30.07
CA ALA A 8 12.09 1.97 28.89
C ALA A 8 13.58 2.04 28.49
N GLN A 9 14.49 2.12 29.48
CA GLN A 9 15.94 2.12 29.24
C GLN A 9 16.47 0.80 28.68
N THR A 10 15.78 -0.33 28.89
CA THR A 10 16.16 -1.63 28.28
C THR A 10 15.86 -1.72 26.79
N LEU A 11 15.14 -0.75 26.21
CA LEU A 11 14.82 -0.76 24.79
C LEU A 11 16.07 -0.58 23.91
N PRO A 12 16.11 -1.19 22.71
CA PRO A 12 17.20 -0.99 21.77
C PRO A 12 17.44 0.49 21.47
N PRO A 13 18.71 0.93 21.35
CA PRO A 13 19.06 2.35 21.16
C PRO A 13 18.43 2.93 19.89
N ARG A 14 18.19 2.10 18.87
CA ARG A 14 17.51 2.53 17.63
C ARG A 14 16.06 2.94 17.87
N LEU A 15 15.34 2.26 18.77
CA LEU A 15 13.97 2.62 19.13
C LEU A 15 13.96 3.86 20.02
N LEU A 16 14.87 3.94 21.00
CA LEU A 16 15.01 5.13 21.85
C LEU A 16 15.30 6.39 21.03
N ASN A 17 16.26 6.34 20.12
CA ASN A 17 16.60 7.46 19.24
C ASN A 17 15.43 7.85 18.31
N PHE A 18 14.63 6.86 17.87
CA PHE A 18 13.44 7.13 17.09
C PHE A 18 12.39 7.87 17.91
N PHE A 19 12.06 7.38 19.11
CA PHE A 19 11.07 7.99 19.99
C PHE A 19 11.49 9.36 20.51
N ALA A 20 12.79 9.57 20.75
CA ALA A 20 13.33 10.88 21.11
C ALA A 20 13.11 11.93 20.01
N ARG A 21 13.25 11.54 18.74
CA ARG A 21 13.07 12.44 17.59
C ARG A 21 11.61 12.59 17.16
N PHE A 22 10.83 11.54 17.32
CA PHE A 22 9.43 11.44 16.92
C PHE A 22 8.60 10.90 18.10
N PRO A 23 8.31 11.73 19.11
CA PRO A 23 7.52 11.31 20.26
C PRO A 23 6.09 10.97 19.82
N PRO A 24 5.52 9.84 20.27
CA PRO A 24 4.14 9.47 19.97
C PRO A 24 3.15 10.46 20.62
N ALA A 25 1.97 10.60 20.04
CA ALA A 25 0.93 11.55 20.48
C ALA A 25 0.68 11.59 22.00
N PRO A 26 0.53 10.47 22.73
CA PRO A 26 0.36 10.51 24.19
C PRO A 26 1.56 11.13 24.91
N LEU A 27 2.79 10.92 24.42
CA LEU A 27 3.99 11.54 25.00
C LEU A 27 4.16 13.00 24.55
N ALA A 28 3.79 13.32 23.31
CA ALA A 28 3.87 14.68 22.77
C ALA A 28 2.88 15.63 23.47
N ALA A 29 1.69 15.15 23.84
CA ALA A 29 0.69 15.93 24.57
C ALA A 29 1.20 16.36 25.96
N LEU A 30 1.92 15.49 26.68
CA LEU A 30 2.54 15.84 27.97
C LEU A 30 3.65 16.89 27.83
N THR A 31 4.44 16.86 26.75
CA THR A 31 5.51 17.84 26.55
C THR A 31 4.99 19.22 26.13
N SER A 32 3.84 19.29 25.45
CA SER A 32 3.22 20.54 25.04
C SER A 32 2.42 21.23 26.16
N SER A 33 2.13 20.52 27.25
CA SER A 33 1.37 21.04 28.39
C SER A 33 2.24 21.52 29.54
N ILE A 34 3.55 21.71 29.36
CA ILE A 34 4.38 22.40 30.35
C ILE A 34 4.05 23.89 30.23
N PRO A 35 3.32 24.50 31.20
CA PRO A 35 3.07 25.92 31.16
C PRO A 35 4.40 26.64 31.35
N SER A 36 4.80 27.45 30.38
CA SER A 36 5.78 28.51 30.59
C SER A 36 5.23 29.43 31.67
N THR A 37 5.71 29.26 32.90
CA THR A 37 5.41 30.14 34.02
C THR A 37 5.96 31.54 33.77
N THR A 38 5.19 32.52 34.26
CA THR A 38 5.45 33.97 34.41
C THR A 38 5.39 34.86 33.16
N SER A 39 4.20 35.38 32.88
CA SER A 39 4.04 36.82 32.64
C SER A 39 2.80 37.32 33.41
N THR A 40 3.08 37.94 34.55
CA THR A 40 2.16 38.76 35.33
C THR A 40 1.80 40.00 34.52
N THR A 41 0.53 40.19 34.19
CA THR A 41 -0.03 41.52 33.92
C THR A 41 -1.51 41.52 34.24
N SER A 42 -1.85 42.31 35.25
CA SER A 42 -3.19 42.55 35.79
C SER A 42 -4.16 43.12 34.75
N PRO A 43 -5.47 42.84 34.84
CA PRO A 43 -6.48 43.38 33.93
C PRO A 43 -7.09 44.65 34.53
N SER A 44 -6.69 45.83 34.06
CA SER A 44 -7.35 47.09 34.42
C SER A 44 -7.12 48.13 33.32
N ASP A 45 -7.76 47.96 32.17
CA ASP A 45 -7.88 49.02 31.15
C ASP A 45 -9.33 49.07 30.63
N PRO A 46 -10.05 50.21 30.75
CA PRO A 46 -11.49 50.30 30.44
C PRO A 46 -11.81 50.52 28.94
N ASN A 47 -10.82 50.54 28.05
CA ASN A 47 -11.02 50.68 26.60
C ASN A 47 -11.02 49.32 25.89
N ALA A 48 -11.88 48.41 26.34
CA ALA A 48 -12.08 47.12 25.68
C ALA A 48 -13.01 47.28 24.46
N TYR A 49 -12.42 47.39 23.28
CA TYR A 49 -13.12 47.10 22.03
C TYR A 49 -13.62 45.64 22.05
N PRO A 50 -14.84 45.35 21.58
CA PRO A 50 -15.32 43.97 21.51
C PRO A 50 -14.39 43.15 20.59
N PRO A 51 -13.95 41.95 21.00
CA PRO A 51 -13.11 41.13 20.14
C PRO A 51 -13.92 40.72 18.91
N SER A 52 -13.58 41.33 17.77
CA SER A 52 -14.01 40.88 16.46
C SER A 52 -13.65 39.40 16.31
N PRO A 53 -14.57 38.51 15.91
CA PRO A 53 -14.24 37.11 15.70
C PRO A 53 -13.24 37.02 14.56
N LEU A 54 -11.96 36.88 14.91
CA LEU A 54 -10.88 36.56 13.98
C LEU A 54 -11.38 35.37 13.13
N PRO A 55 -11.33 35.45 11.79
CA PRO A 55 -11.64 34.30 10.96
C PRO A 55 -10.69 33.20 11.40
N SER A 56 -11.26 32.11 11.92
CA SER A 56 -10.61 30.88 12.35
C SER A 56 -9.34 30.66 11.53
N SER A 57 -8.21 31.16 12.04
CA SER A 57 -6.93 30.85 11.47
C SER A 57 -6.83 29.38 11.82
N LYS A 58 -7.00 28.53 10.80
CA LYS A 58 -6.68 27.11 10.90
C LYS A 58 -5.38 27.10 11.68
N PRO A 59 -5.32 26.50 12.89
CA PRO A 59 -4.09 26.51 13.65
C PRO A 59 -3.04 26.05 12.66
N HIS A 60 -2.04 26.90 12.41
CA HIS A 60 -0.84 26.49 11.70
C HIS A 60 -0.20 25.48 12.63
N THR A 61 -0.78 24.29 12.64
CA THR A 61 -0.21 23.14 13.26
C THR A 61 1.00 22.93 12.40
N HIS A 62 2.15 23.38 12.88
CA HIS A 62 3.43 22.84 12.48
C HIS A 62 3.46 21.38 12.98
N THR A 63 2.46 20.59 12.57
CA THR A 63 2.38 19.15 12.72
C THR A 63 3.48 18.64 11.83
N LYS A 64 4.62 18.34 12.45
CA LYS A 64 5.76 17.75 11.76
C LYS A 64 5.22 16.60 10.90
N PRO A 65 5.47 16.59 9.58
CA PRO A 65 4.96 15.55 8.71
C PRO A 65 5.43 14.18 9.23
N SER A 66 4.55 13.18 9.12
CA SER A 66 4.85 11.82 9.59
C SER A 66 6.22 11.37 9.07
N PRO A 67 7.10 10.80 9.92
CA PRO A 67 8.45 10.39 9.49
C PRO A 67 8.43 9.25 8.45
N PHE A 68 7.27 8.61 8.27
CA PHE A 68 7.09 7.45 7.41
C PHE A 68 6.42 7.77 6.08
N ALA A 69 5.80 8.93 5.93
CA ALA A 69 5.12 9.35 4.72
C ALA A 69 6.03 10.23 3.85
N ALA A 70 5.93 10.10 2.54
CA ALA A 70 6.45 11.11 1.63
C ALA A 70 5.64 12.39 1.83
N PHE A 71 6.32 13.54 1.80
CA PHE A 71 5.64 14.83 1.90
C PHE A 71 5.91 15.65 0.64
N ARG A 72 4.92 16.42 0.22
CA ARG A 72 5.05 17.36 -0.88
C ARG A 72 5.41 18.72 -0.32
N ASN A 73 6.48 19.32 -0.82
CA ASN A 73 6.87 20.66 -0.41
C ASN A 73 5.83 21.67 -0.93
N PRO A 74 5.20 22.50 -0.07
CA PRO A 74 4.16 23.42 -0.51
C PRO A 74 4.68 24.52 -1.45
N THR A 75 5.95 24.90 -1.33
CA THR A 75 6.55 25.95 -2.16
C THR A 75 7.03 25.40 -3.49
N THR A 76 7.82 24.32 -3.49
CA THR A 76 8.43 23.78 -4.72
C THR A 76 7.57 22.72 -5.41
N GLN A 77 6.49 22.26 -4.77
CA GLN A 77 5.59 21.20 -5.24
C GLN A 77 6.26 19.84 -5.51
N ASN A 78 7.54 19.70 -5.20
CA ASN A 78 8.30 18.46 -5.33
C ASN A 78 8.00 17.51 -4.17
N TRP A 79 7.99 16.22 -4.48
CA TRP A 79 7.83 15.16 -3.49
C TRP A 79 9.18 14.82 -2.86
N HIS A 80 9.25 14.91 -1.54
CA HIS A 80 10.38 14.41 -0.78
C HIS A 80 10.09 12.99 -0.29
N ALA A 81 11.11 12.14 -0.40
CA ALA A 81 11.09 10.80 0.17
C ALA A 81 10.83 10.86 1.69
N PRO A 82 10.23 9.81 2.29
CA PRO A 82 10.05 9.77 3.74
C PRO A 82 11.41 9.82 4.45
N HIS A 83 11.47 10.51 5.59
CA HIS A 83 12.67 10.60 6.43
C HIS A 83 13.25 9.22 6.79
N ILE A 84 12.38 8.22 6.93
CA ILE A 84 12.74 6.84 7.18
C ILE A 84 12.23 5.98 6.02
N SER A 85 13.16 5.39 5.28
CA SER A 85 12.85 4.51 4.13
C SER A 85 12.07 3.26 4.54
N LEU A 86 11.32 2.66 3.62
CA LEU A 86 10.48 1.47 3.88
C LEU A 86 11.26 0.30 4.51
N ARG A 87 12.54 0.13 4.16
CA ARG A 87 13.43 -0.88 4.78
C ARG A 87 13.69 -0.56 6.25
N ARG A 88 14.02 0.70 6.57
CA ARG A 88 14.26 1.16 7.94
C ARG A 88 12.97 1.12 8.76
N GLN A 89 11.83 1.47 8.17
CA GLN A 89 10.50 1.33 8.80
C GLN A 89 10.28 -0.13 9.20
N ALA A 90 10.45 -1.09 8.29
CA ALA A 90 10.28 -2.50 8.60
C ALA A 90 11.23 -2.99 9.73
N GLY A 91 12.47 -2.50 9.75
CA GLY A 91 13.41 -2.78 10.84
C GLY A 91 12.94 -2.25 12.20
N LEU A 92 12.40 -1.02 12.25
CA LEU A 92 11.82 -0.44 13.46
C LEU A 92 10.57 -1.22 13.91
N PHE A 93 9.67 -1.56 12.99
CA PHE A 93 8.48 -2.36 13.31
C PHE A 93 8.82 -3.76 13.79
N LYS A 94 9.87 -4.39 13.25
CA LYS A 94 10.36 -5.69 13.73
C LYS A 94 10.83 -5.60 15.19
N LEU A 95 11.66 -4.60 15.51
CA LEU A 95 12.10 -4.35 16.88
C LEU A 95 10.93 -3.99 17.80
N ALA A 96 10.03 -3.11 17.36
CA ALA A 96 8.90 -2.68 18.15
C ALA A 96 7.94 -3.84 18.48
N ALA A 97 7.74 -4.78 17.55
CA ALA A 97 7.00 -6.00 17.80
C ALA A 97 7.70 -6.91 18.82
N GLN A 98 9.02 -7.10 18.72
CA GLN A 98 9.80 -7.92 19.66
C GLN A 98 9.75 -7.37 21.11
N HIS A 99 9.73 -6.06 21.26
CA HIS A 99 9.69 -5.39 22.56
C HIS A 99 8.28 -4.94 22.98
N ASN A 100 7.22 -5.38 22.29
CA ASN A 100 5.82 -5.04 22.57
C ASN A 100 5.50 -3.53 22.63
N VAL A 101 6.29 -2.68 21.96
CA VAL A 101 6.09 -1.22 21.87
C VAL A 101 5.43 -0.80 20.56
N LEU A 102 4.80 -1.75 19.87
CA LEU A 102 4.18 -1.54 18.57
C LEU A 102 3.08 -0.48 18.60
N SER A 103 2.28 -0.43 19.67
CA SER A 103 1.18 0.55 19.82
C SER A 103 1.68 2.00 19.88
N LEU A 104 2.95 2.23 20.20
CA LEU A 104 3.56 3.55 20.23
C LEU A 104 4.08 3.99 18.85
N MET A 105 4.09 3.10 17.86
CA MET A 105 4.56 3.43 16.52
C MET A 105 3.52 4.23 15.72
N PRO A 106 3.97 5.16 14.85
CA PRO A 106 3.08 5.82 13.91
C PRO A 106 2.49 4.82 12.91
N SER A 107 1.31 5.14 12.38
CA SER A 107 0.69 4.43 11.26
C SER A 107 1.62 4.36 10.05
N SER A 108 1.73 3.20 9.42
CA SER A 108 2.64 2.95 8.29
C SER A 108 2.22 1.72 7.47
N PRO A 109 2.50 1.70 6.14
CA PRO A 109 2.35 0.50 5.32
C PRO A 109 3.09 -0.74 5.83
N LYS A 110 4.10 -0.58 6.70
CA LYS A 110 4.85 -1.69 7.30
C LYS A 110 4.33 -2.13 8.67
N HIS A 111 3.34 -1.43 9.22
CA HIS A 111 2.70 -1.80 10.48
C HIS A 111 1.96 -3.15 10.33
N PRO A 112 2.22 -4.17 11.19
CA PRO A 112 1.64 -5.50 11.04
C PRO A 112 0.11 -5.49 11.13
N TYR A 113 -0.51 -4.82 12.11
CA TYR A 113 -1.97 -4.69 12.19
C TYR A 113 -2.60 -4.05 10.94
N GLU A 114 -2.00 -3.02 10.37
CA GLU A 114 -2.51 -2.43 9.13
C GLU A 114 -2.38 -3.38 7.94
N LYS A 115 -1.29 -4.14 7.87
CA LYS A 115 -1.08 -5.15 6.82
C LYS A 115 -2.11 -6.26 6.91
N GLU A 116 -2.39 -6.74 8.12
CA GLU A 116 -3.41 -7.76 8.38
C GLU A 116 -4.80 -7.23 8.07
N ARG A 117 -5.16 -6.05 8.58
CA ARG A 117 -6.44 -5.38 8.28
C ARG A 117 -6.65 -5.27 6.78
N LYS A 118 -5.66 -4.75 6.04
CA LYS A 118 -5.73 -4.63 4.58
C LYS A 118 -5.87 -5.97 3.89
N ARG A 119 -5.21 -7.02 4.39
CA ARG A 119 -5.30 -8.37 3.81
C ARG A 119 -6.67 -9.01 4.05
N ILE A 120 -7.26 -8.83 5.23
CA ILE A 120 -8.60 -9.30 5.57
C ILE A 120 -9.64 -8.58 4.69
N GLU A 121 -9.55 -7.26 4.60
CA GLU A 121 -10.48 -6.42 3.83
C GLU A 121 -10.40 -6.66 2.31
N ASN A 122 -9.19 -6.71 1.76
CA ASN A 122 -8.98 -6.72 0.32
C ASN A 122 -8.74 -8.11 -0.28
N GLY A 123 -8.33 -9.09 0.52
CA GLY A 123 -7.90 -10.40 0.04
C GLY A 123 -6.68 -10.38 -0.90
N LEU A 124 -6.48 -11.48 -1.63
CA LEU A 124 -5.47 -11.56 -2.68
C LEU A 124 -5.96 -10.86 -3.95
N ARG A 125 -5.17 -9.94 -4.50
CA ARG A 125 -5.56 -9.11 -5.66
C ARG A 125 -4.66 -9.28 -6.89
N VAL A 126 -3.89 -10.36 -6.93
CA VAL A 126 -3.00 -10.67 -8.07
C VAL A 126 -3.85 -11.00 -9.30
N GLN A 127 -3.40 -10.59 -10.50
CA GLN A 127 -4.12 -10.90 -11.73
C GLN A 127 -4.16 -12.42 -11.95
N GLY A 128 -5.32 -12.93 -12.38
CA GLY A 128 -5.55 -14.37 -12.58
C GLY A 128 -6.03 -15.11 -11.33
N THR A 129 -5.34 -14.96 -10.19
CA THR A 129 -5.63 -15.72 -8.94
C THR A 129 -6.30 -14.92 -7.84
N GLY A 130 -6.38 -13.60 -7.99
CA GLY A 130 -7.01 -12.72 -7.01
C GLY A 130 -8.53 -12.89 -6.96
N VAL A 131 -9.13 -12.46 -5.85
CA VAL A 131 -10.58 -12.49 -5.65
C VAL A 131 -11.27 -11.74 -6.79
N GLY A 132 -12.21 -12.40 -7.47
CA GLY A 132 -12.93 -11.86 -8.63
C GLY A 132 -12.12 -11.80 -9.94
N LYS A 133 -10.91 -12.38 -9.99
CA LYS A 133 -10.13 -12.53 -11.23
C LYS A 133 -10.22 -13.95 -11.77
N ARG A 134 -10.01 -14.10 -13.08
CA ARG A 134 -9.99 -15.39 -13.77
C ARG A 134 -8.68 -15.57 -14.50
N VAL A 135 -8.15 -16.79 -14.46
CA VAL A 135 -6.94 -17.18 -15.17
C VAL A 135 -7.18 -17.17 -16.68
N LYS A 136 -6.24 -16.61 -17.45
CA LYS A 136 -6.33 -16.52 -18.92
C LYS A 136 -6.28 -17.88 -19.61
N GLY A 137 -5.56 -18.85 -19.04
CA GLY A 137 -5.22 -20.12 -19.68
C GLY A 137 -4.10 -19.99 -20.71
N LYS A 138 -3.35 -21.06 -20.97
CA LYS A 138 -2.30 -21.09 -22.01
C LYS A 138 -2.91 -21.06 -23.41
N LEU A 139 -2.13 -20.69 -24.43
CA LEU A 139 -2.62 -20.59 -25.81
C LEU A 139 -3.22 -21.91 -26.32
N TRP A 140 -2.56 -23.03 -26.03
CA TRP A 140 -3.03 -24.36 -26.45
C TRP A 140 -4.33 -24.75 -25.73
N GLU A 141 -4.50 -24.43 -24.45
CA GLU A 141 -5.76 -24.69 -23.71
C GLU A 141 -6.93 -23.94 -24.33
N ARG A 142 -6.73 -22.66 -24.64
CA ARG A 142 -7.77 -21.81 -25.24
C ARG A 142 -8.15 -22.25 -26.66
N THR A 143 -7.21 -22.83 -27.41
CA THR A 143 -7.42 -23.21 -28.82
C THR A 143 -7.72 -24.71 -29.00
N LEU A 144 -7.59 -25.53 -27.96
CA LEU A 144 -7.73 -26.98 -28.01
C LEU A 144 -9.08 -27.41 -28.59
N LYS A 145 -10.17 -26.79 -28.12
CA LYS A 145 -11.53 -27.09 -28.59
C LYS A 145 -11.67 -26.83 -30.09
N GLY A 146 -11.23 -25.66 -30.57
CA GLY A 146 -11.27 -25.32 -32.00
C GLY A 146 -10.39 -26.24 -32.86
N ARG A 147 -9.21 -26.63 -32.35
CA ARG A 147 -8.33 -27.60 -33.03
C ARG A 147 -8.97 -28.99 -33.13
N LEU A 148 -9.61 -29.46 -32.07
CA LEU A 148 -10.29 -30.76 -32.06
C LEU A 148 -11.52 -30.77 -32.98
N GLU A 149 -12.32 -29.72 -33.00
CA GLU A 149 -13.46 -29.58 -33.92
C GLU A 149 -13.01 -29.54 -35.38
N GLY A 150 -11.93 -28.80 -35.69
CA GLY A 150 -11.32 -28.79 -37.01
C GLY A 150 -10.86 -30.18 -37.46
N ARG A 151 -10.23 -30.94 -36.55
CA ARG A 151 -9.83 -32.33 -36.81
C ARG A 151 -11.05 -33.22 -37.05
N ARG A 152 -12.09 -33.13 -36.23
CA ARG A 152 -13.32 -33.91 -36.38
C ARG A 152 -13.96 -33.69 -37.75
N LYS A 153 -14.16 -32.43 -38.14
CA LYS A 153 -14.77 -32.07 -39.43
C LYS A 153 -13.92 -32.55 -40.62
N ALA A 154 -12.59 -32.48 -40.51
CA ALA A 154 -11.70 -32.99 -41.55
C ALA A 154 -11.82 -34.52 -41.71
N MET A 155 -11.91 -35.27 -40.59
CA MET A 155 -12.09 -36.71 -40.62
C MET A 155 -13.45 -37.13 -41.17
N GLU A 156 -14.53 -36.40 -40.82
CA GLU A 156 -15.87 -36.62 -41.37
C GLU A 156 -15.91 -36.38 -42.89
N GLY A 157 -15.19 -35.37 -43.40
CA GLY A 157 -15.10 -35.08 -44.84
C GLY A 157 -14.08 -35.95 -45.61
N MET A 158 -13.20 -36.67 -44.92
CA MET A 158 -12.11 -37.43 -45.52
C MET A 158 -12.59 -38.49 -46.52
N PRO A 159 -13.62 -39.31 -46.24
CA PRO A 159 -14.06 -40.36 -47.16
C PRO A 159 -14.53 -39.80 -48.51
N ALA A 160 -15.33 -38.73 -48.49
CA ALA A 160 -15.82 -38.07 -49.69
C ALA A 160 -14.67 -37.47 -50.52
N LEU A 161 -13.70 -36.85 -49.84
CA LEU A 161 -12.53 -36.26 -50.49
C LEU A 161 -11.64 -37.33 -51.14
N VAL A 162 -11.42 -38.47 -50.47
CA VAL A 162 -10.68 -39.60 -51.03
C VAL A 162 -11.40 -40.17 -52.26
N ARG A 163 -12.74 -40.25 -52.24
CA ARG A 163 -13.53 -40.70 -53.39
C ARG A 163 -13.35 -39.77 -54.59
N GLU A 164 -13.52 -38.47 -54.40
CA GLU A 164 -13.32 -37.44 -55.45
C GLU A 164 -11.90 -37.48 -56.01
N TRP A 165 -10.89 -37.65 -55.14
CA TRP A 165 -9.49 -37.70 -55.56
C TRP A 165 -9.16 -38.93 -56.41
N LYS A 166 -9.71 -40.11 -56.04
CA LYS A 166 -9.57 -41.34 -56.83
C LYS A 166 -10.31 -41.26 -58.16
N GLU A 167 -11.56 -40.81 -58.16
CA GLU A 167 -12.38 -40.64 -59.38
C GLU A 167 -11.70 -39.71 -60.40
N ARG A 168 -11.02 -38.65 -59.92
CA ARG A 168 -10.33 -37.66 -60.76
C ARG A 168 -8.93 -38.09 -61.21
N GLY A 169 -8.50 -39.31 -60.89
CA GLY A 169 -7.25 -39.89 -61.38
C GLY A 169 -5.99 -39.52 -60.59
N HIS A 170 -6.05 -39.61 -59.26
CA HIS A 170 -4.88 -39.52 -58.36
C HIS A 170 -4.03 -38.25 -58.56
N GLY A 171 -4.70 -37.10 -58.71
CA GLY A 171 -4.03 -35.79 -58.77
C GLY A 171 -3.86 -35.18 -60.15
N ARG A 172 -4.07 -35.91 -61.26
CA ARG A 172 -3.89 -35.37 -62.63
C ARG A 172 -4.79 -34.15 -62.95
N GLY A 173 -6.00 -34.11 -62.39
CA GLY A 173 -6.95 -33.00 -62.54
C GLY A 173 -7.26 -32.24 -61.24
N TRP A 174 -6.45 -32.42 -60.19
CA TRP A 174 -6.72 -31.84 -58.86
C TRP A 174 -6.22 -30.41 -58.77
N LYS A 175 -7.13 -29.47 -58.49
CA LYS A 175 -6.81 -28.02 -58.35
C LYS A 175 -6.92 -27.53 -56.90
N LYS A 176 -7.46 -28.34 -55.98
CA LYS A 176 -7.73 -27.97 -54.58
C LYS A 176 -6.55 -28.34 -53.67
N TRP A 177 -5.34 -27.91 -54.01
CA TRP A 177 -4.16 -28.15 -53.17
C TRP A 177 -4.21 -27.29 -51.89
N PRO A 178 -3.76 -27.81 -50.73
CA PRO A 178 -3.52 -26.97 -49.57
C PRO A 178 -2.56 -25.83 -49.92
N LYS A 179 -2.77 -24.67 -49.32
CA LYS A 179 -1.89 -23.51 -49.44
C LYS A 179 -0.83 -23.52 -48.35
#